data_AF-A0A1Z4LZ36-F1
#
_entry.id   AF-A0A1Z4LZ36-F1
#
_cell.length_a   1.000
_cell.length_b   1.000
_cell.length_c   1.000
_cell.angle_alpha   90.00
_cell.angle_beta   90.00
_cell.angle_gamma   90.00
#
_symmetry.space_group_name_H-M   'P 1'
#
loop_
_entity.id
_entity.type
_entity.pdbx_description
1 polymer ?
#
loop_
_entity_poly.entity_id
_entity_poly.type
_entity_poly.pdbx_seq_one_letter_code
_entity_poly.pdbx_strand_id
1 'polypeptide(L)'
;MEIQLRSVIDETGDRKKGKKTDYVARQYLGSVGKVDNGIVSVNAYGVYSNITFPLITKIFKPKGTLKEEDKYKTKIQLASEIITELIDYGFNIELVLADSLYGEQRVGRLCRLEATANPQGEASQFIRTLEKYKLRYVVAISL
;
A
#
# COMPACT_ATOMS: atom_id res chain seq x y z
N MET A 1 -3.92 26.36 14.87
CA MET A 1 -2.92 25.29 15.08
C MET A 1 -3.19 24.26 14.01
N GLU A 2 -2.31 24.13 13.02
CA GLU A 2 -2.50 23.15 11.94
C GLU A 2 -2.10 21.76 12.45
N ILE A 3 -2.99 20.79 12.28
CA ILE A 3 -2.72 19.39 12.61
C ILE A 3 -1.85 18.83 11.48
N GLN A 4 -0.59 18.49 11.78
CA GLN A 4 0.29 17.82 10.83
C GLN A 4 0.29 16.32 11.09
N LEU A 5 -0.21 15.55 10.12
CA LEU A 5 -0.38 14.11 10.22
C LEU A 5 0.76 13.37 9.53
N ARG A 6 1.26 12.31 10.16
CA ARG A 6 2.12 11.32 9.49
C ARG A 6 1.25 10.16 9.04
N SER A 7 1.34 9.78 7.78
CA SER A 7 0.60 8.64 7.24
C SER A 7 1.52 7.43 7.15
N VAL A 8 1.09 6.28 7.66
CA VAL A 8 1.79 4.99 7.52
C VAL A 8 1.00 4.12 6.57
N ILE A 9 1.64 3.68 5.49
CA ILE A 9 1.07 2.75 4.52
C ILE A 9 1.66 1.35 4.75
N ASP A 10 0.78 0.39 4.98
CA ASP A 10 1.17 -0.99 5.23
C ASP A 10 0.19 -2.00 4.59
N GLU A 11 0.69 -3.21 4.32
CA GLU A 11 -0.12 -4.34 3.89
C GLU A 11 -0.31 -5.34 5.01
N THR A 12 -1.56 -5.69 5.31
CA THR A 12 -1.84 -6.73 6.30
C THR A 12 -2.58 -7.89 5.65
N GLY A 13 -2.12 -9.10 5.94
CA GLY A 13 -2.76 -10.34 5.50
C GLY A 13 -3.52 -11.01 6.65
N ASP A 14 -4.76 -11.41 6.41
CA ASP A 14 -5.57 -12.18 7.34
C ASP A 14 -5.82 -13.58 6.82
N ARG A 15 -5.40 -14.58 7.59
CA ARG A 15 -5.61 -15.99 7.25
C ARG A 15 -7.11 -16.32 7.28
N LYS A 16 -7.59 -17.01 6.24
CA LYS A 16 -8.98 -17.46 6.15
C LYS A 16 -9.07 -18.96 5.84
N LYS A 17 -10.03 -19.63 6.51
CA LYS A 17 -10.33 -21.04 6.28
C LYS A 17 -11.46 -21.17 5.25
N GLY A 18 -11.27 -22.01 4.23
CA GLY A 18 -12.27 -22.24 3.19
C GLY A 18 -12.28 -21.17 2.08
N LYS A 19 -13.36 -21.17 1.28
CA LYS A 19 -13.50 -20.33 0.06
C LYS A 19 -14.78 -19.45 0.07
N LYS A 20 -15.43 -19.30 1.22
CA LYS A 20 -16.71 -18.59 1.31
C LYS A 20 -16.58 -17.07 1.40
N THR A 21 -15.47 -16.57 1.94
CA THR A 21 -15.23 -15.13 1.99
C THR A 21 -14.71 -14.66 0.65
N ASP A 22 -15.26 -13.55 0.16
CA ASP A 22 -14.82 -12.93 -1.08
C ASP A 22 -13.32 -12.58 -1.04
N TYR A 23 -12.70 -12.57 -2.22
CA TYR A 23 -11.31 -12.16 -2.43
C TYR A 23 -10.24 -12.99 -1.71
N VAL A 24 -10.64 -14.10 -1.08
CA VAL A 24 -9.71 -15.07 -0.49
C VAL A 24 -8.93 -15.76 -1.60
N ALA A 25 -7.60 -15.72 -1.49
CA ALA A 25 -6.71 -16.46 -2.38
C ALA A 25 -5.47 -16.96 -1.63
N ARG A 26 -4.75 -17.90 -2.26
CA ARG A 26 -3.41 -18.30 -1.84
C ARG A 26 -2.42 -17.20 -2.22
N GLN A 27 -1.92 -16.49 -1.23
CA GLN A 27 -0.98 -15.37 -1.39
C GLN A 27 -0.06 -15.27 -0.19
N TYR A 28 1.04 -14.52 -0.31
CA TYR A 28 1.90 -14.27 0.84
C TYR A 28 1.14 -13.44 1.89
N LEU A 29 1.06 -13.96 3.11
CA LEU A 29 0.46 -13.26 4.25
C LEU A 29 1.59 -12.80 5.17
N GLY A 30 1.85 -11.49 5.20
CA GLY A 30 2.94 -10.92 6.01
C GLY A 30 2.86 -11.31 7.49
N SER A 31 1.65 -11.28 8.05
CA SER A 31 1.36 -11.68 9.45
C SER A 31 1.70 -13.14 9.78
N VAL A 32 1.74 -14.03 8.78
CA VAL A 32 2.03 -15.45 8.95
C VAL A 32 3.42 -15.81 8.41
N GLY A 33 4.09 -14.91 7.69
CA GLY A 33 5.40 -15.12 7.09
C GLY A 33 5.44 -16.19 5.99
N LYS A 34 4.29 -16.54 5.39
CA LYS A 34 4.22 -17.59 4.36
C LYS A 34 3.08 -17.39 3.39
N VAL A 35 3.14 -18.12 2.27
CA VAL A 35 2.01 -18.24 1.35
C VAL A 35 0.92 -19.10 1.98
N ASP A 36 -0.22 -18.47 2.28
CA ASP A 36 -1.40 -19.17 2.75
C ASP A 36 -2.70 -18.58 2.19
N ASN A 37 -3.81 -19.25 2.44
CA ASN A 37 -5.12 -18.81 2.02
C ASN A 37 -5.59 -17.67 2.93
N GLY A 38 -5.85 -16.51 2.36
CA GLY A 38 -6.22 -15.34 3.13
C GLY A 38 -6.63 -14.15 2.27
N ILE A 39 -7.01 -13.08 2.95
CA ILE A 39 -7.31 -11.78 2.38
C ILE A 39 -6.15 -10.86 2.71
N VAL A 40 -5.82 -9.94 1.81
CA VAL A 40 -4.83 -8.89 2.06
C VAL A 40 -5.52 -7.55 1.91
N SER A 41 -5.23 -6.62 2.82
CA SER A 41 -5.64 -5.22 2.72
C SER A 41 -4.42 -4.31 2.67
N VAL A 42 -4.59 -3.18 1.98
CA VAL A 42 -3.68 -2.04 2.04
C VAL A 42 -4.32 -1.03 2.98
N ASN A 43 -3.56 -0.57 3.96
CA ASN A 43 -4.05 0.24 5.06
C ASN A 43 -3.26 1.54 5.14
N ALA A 44 -3.96 2.65 5.41
CA ALA A 44 -3.37 3.89 5.89
C ALA A 44 -3.70 4.08 7.36
N TYR A 45 -2.68 4.38 8.15
CA TYR A 45 -2.81 4.81 9.54
C TYR A 45 -2.31 6.22 9.70
N GLY A 46 -3.04 7.02 10.47
CA GLY A 46 -2.63 8.34 10.89
C GLY A 46 -1.86 8.27 12.19
N VAL A 47 -0.72 8.95 12.25
CA VAL A 47 0.06 9.16 13.47
C VAL A 47 0.09 10.65 13.75
N TYR A 48 -0.52 11.05 14.85
CA TYR A 48 -0.53 12.43 15.34
C TYR A 48 -0.13 12.44 16.81
N SER A 49 0.91 13.21 17.14
CA SER A 49 1.54 13.16 18.46
C SER A 49 1.91 11.71 18.83
N ASN A 50 1.34 11.16 19.90
CA ASN A 50 1.59 9.80 20.38
C ASN A 50 0.40 8.84 20.11
N ILE A 51 -0.51 9.22 19.21
CA ILE A 51 -1.72 8.46 18.91
C ILE A 51 -1.64 7.95 17.46
N THR A 52 -1.91 6.66 17.30
CA THR A 52 -2.09 6.01 16.00
C THR A 52 -3.56 5.62 15.83
N PHE A 53 -4.14 5.95 14.67
CA PHE A 53 -5.53 5.63 14.36
C PHE A 53 -5.70 5.22 12.89
N PRO A 54 -6.64 4.33 12.56
CA PRO A 54 -6.89 3.94 11.18
C PRO A 54 -7.50 5.09 10.39
N LEU A 55 -7.10 5.23 9.12
CA LEU A 55 -7.67 6.22 8.19
C LEU A 55 -8.51 5.53 7.10
N ILE A 56 -7.87 4.80 6.19
CA ILE A 56 -8.51 4.14 5.05
C ILE A 56 -7.94 2.72 4.92
N THR A 57 -8.82 1.77 4.64
CA THR A 57 -8.46 0.38 4.34
C THR A 57 -9.09 -0.03 3.03
N LYS A 58 -8.28 -0.56 2.11
CA LYS A 58 -8.74 -1.12 0.83
C LYS A 58 -8.37 -2.60 0.72
N ILE A 59 -9.36 -3.43 0.39
CA ILE A 59 -9.14 -4.86 0.17
C ILE A 59 -8.46 -5.07 -1.19
N PHE A 60 -7.36 -5.81 -1.20
CA PHE A 60 -6.74 -6.28 -2.43
C PHE A 60 -7.55 -7.43 -3.01
N LYS A 61 -7.86 -7.34 -4.31
CA LYS A 61 -8.69 -8.30 -5.04
C LYS A 61 -7.84 -9.05 -6.08
N PRO A 62 -7.37 -10.27 -5.77
CA PRO A 62 -6.62 -11.10 -6.71
C PRO A 62 -7.40 -11.35 -8.02
N LYS A 63 -6.72 -11.38 -9.17
CA LYS A 63 -7.35 -11.54 -10.50
C LYS A 63 -8.34 -12.70 -10.60
N GLY A 64 -8.01 -13.85 -10.00
CA GLY A 64 -8.87 -15.04 -10.00
C GLY A 64 -10.06 -14.99 -9.06
N THR A 65 -10.29 -13.86 -8.36
CA THR A 65 -11.37 -13.67 -7.38
C THR A 65 -12.23 -12.45 -7.68
N LEU A 66 -12.01 -11.81 -8.83
CA LEU A 66 -12.76 -10.62 -9.25
C LEU A 66 -14.21 -11.00 -9.57
N LYS A 67 -15.14 -10.16 -9.13
CA LYS A 67 -16.53 -10.16 -9.56
C LYS A 67 -16.68 -9.35 -10.85
N GLU A 68 -17.84 -9.41 -11.50
CA GLU A 68 -18.07 -8.75 -12.78
C GLU A 68 -17.91 -7.22 -12.71
N GLU A 69 -18.28 -6.63 -11.57
CA GLU A 69 -18.15 -5.21 -11.29
C GLU A 69 -16.73 -4.78 -10.87
N ASP A 70 -15.84 -5.74 -10.58
CA ASP A 70 -14.52 -5.44 -10.05
C ASP A 70 -13.53 -5.01 -11.13
N LYS A 71 -12.87 -3.88 -10.88
CA LYS A 71 -11.67 -3.48 -11.62
C LYS A 71 -10.45 -3.95 -10.86
N TYR A 72 -9.61 -4.77 -11.51
CA TYR A 72 -8.34 -5.19 -10.93
C TYR A 72 -7.45 -3.98 -10.64
N LYS A 73 -6.87 -3.95 -9.43
CA LYS A 73 -5.86 -2.97 -9.03
C LYS A 73 -4.75 -3.68 -8.27
N THR A 74 -3.50 -3.28 -8.52
CA THR A 74 -2.38 -3.76 -7.72
C THR A 74 -2.37 -3.07 -6.35
N LYS A 75 -1.67 -3.65 -5.39
CA LYS A 75 -1.61 -3.09 -4.03
C LYS A 75 -0.95 -1.71 -4.02
N ILE A 76 0.02 -1.49 -4.92
CA ILE A 76 0.66 -0.20 -5.15
C ILE A 76 -0.36 0.82 -5.66
N GLN A 77 -1.22 0.44 -6.61
CA GLN A 77 -2.31 1.29 -7.08
C GLN A 77 -3.31 1.63 -5.96
N LEU A 78 -3.66 0.66 -5.11
CA LEU A 78 -4.51 0.90 -3.95
C LEU A 78 -3.86 1.88 -2.96
N ALA A 79 -2.56 1.77 -2.71
CA ALA A 79 -1.82 2.70 -1.86
C ALA A 79 -1.81 4.13 -2.44
N SER A 80 -1.55 4.27 -3.74
CA SER A 80 -1.65 5.58 -4.43
C SER A 80 -3.03 6.20 -4.30
N GLU A 81 -4.09 5.40 -4.47
CA GLU A 81 -5.46 5.89 -4.33
C GLU A 81 -5.79 6.31 -2.91
N ILE A 82 -5.31 5.57 -1.91
CA ILE A 82 -5.47 5.94 -0.50
C ILE A 82 -4.84 7.30 -0.25
N ILE A 83 -3.62 7.56 -0.74
CA ILE A 83 -2.99 8.88 -0.59
C ILE A 83 -3.82 9.98 -1.27
N THR A 84 -4.26 9.76 -2.51
CA THR A 84 -5.11 10.72 -3.21
C THR A 84 -6.40 11.02 -2.43
N GLU A 85 -7.10 9.99 -1.94
CA GLU A 85 -8.33 10.15 -1.17
C GLU A 85 -8.10 10.91 0.14
N LEU A 86 -7.00 10.65 0.86
CA LEU A 86 -6.68 11.38 2.08
C LEU A 86 -6.43 12.88 1.81
N ILE A 87 -5.72 13.20 0.73
CA ILE A 87 -5.51 14.60 0.33
C ILE A 87 -6.84 15.25 -0.08
N ASP A 88 -7.66 14.54 -0.84
CA ASP A 88 -8.97 15.03 -1.29
C ASP A 88 -9.95 15.23 -0.12
N TYR A 89 -9.82 14.45 0.95
CA TYR A 89 -10.53 14.65 2.23
C TYR A 89 -9.99 15.81 3.07
N GLY A 90 -8.90 16.47 2.63
CA GLY A 90 -8.33 17.63 3.31
C GLY A 90 -7.37 17.27 4.45
N PHE A 91 -6.87 16.03 4.52
CA PHE A 91 -5.83 15.71 5.49
C PHE A 91 -4.52 16.43 5.14
N ASN A 92 -3.96 17.16 6.10
CA ASN A 92 -2.64 17.76 5.98
C ASN A 92 -1.57 16.73 6.36
N ILE A 93 -1.10 15.99 5.35
CA ILE A 93 -0.06 14.95 5.50
C ILE A 93 1.32 15.60 5.39
N GLU A 94 2.11 15.55 6.46
CA GLU A 94 3.46 16.12 6.47
C GLU A 94 4.55 15.12 6.02
N LEU A 95 4.27 13.83 6.16
CA LEU A 95 5.20 12.72 5.92
C LEU A 95 4.43 11.43 5.66
N VAL A 96 4.86 10.68 4.64
CA VAL A 96 4.38 9.32 4.37
C VAL A 96 5.48 8.31 4.70
N LEU A 97 5.15 7.31 5.51
CA LEU A 97 6.00 6.16 5.83
C LEU A 97 5.43 4.94 5.10
N ALA A 98 6.27 4.19 4.38
CA ALA A 98 5.83 3.01 3.65
C ALA A 98 6.88 1.88 3.70
N ASP A 99 6.42 0.64 3.54
CA ASP A 99 7.30 -0.54 3.42
C ASP A 99 8.12 -0.54 2.12
N SER A 100 9.23 -1.29 2.09
CA SER A 100 10.21 -1.32 1.00
C SER A 100 9.62 -1.72 -0.34
N LEU A 101 8.55 -2.54 -0.34
CA LEU A 101 7.79 -2.91 -1.52
C LEU A 101 7.26 -1.70 -2.31
N TYR A 102 7.04 -0.56 -1.65
CA TYR A 102 6.54 0.67 -2.28
C TYR A 102 7.65 1.55 -2.88
N GLY A 103 8.92 1.29 -2.56
CA GLY A 103 10.09 2.02 -3.07
C GLY A 103 11.02 1.19 -3.95
N GLU A 104 10.92 -0.13 -3.90
CA GLU A 104 11.76 -1.04 -4.68
C GLU A 104 11.22 -1.29 -6.09
N GLN A 105 12.09 -1.14 -7.10
CA GLN A 105 11.84 -1.69 -8.44
C GLN A 105 12.43 -3.10 -8.51
N ARG A 106 11.60 -4.11 -8.82
CA ARG A 106 12.12 -5.42 -9.26
C ARG A 106 12.41 -5.36 -10.76
N VAL A 107 13.68 -5.29 -11.13
CA VAL A 107 14.11 -5.54 -12.51
C VAL A 107 14.69 -6.97 -12.55
N GLY A 108 13.85 -7.95 -12.89
CA GLY A 108 14.24 -9.37 -12.84
C GLY A 108 14.42 -9.90 -11.40
N ARG A 109 15.52 -10.62 -11.14
CA ARG A 109 15.87 -11.16 -9.81
C ARG A 109 16.60 -10.16 -8.89
N LEU A 110 16.85 -8.93 -9.35
CA LEU A 110 17.49 -7.88 -8.56
C LEU A 110 16.45 -6.86 -8.08
N CYS A 111 16.39 -6.63 -6.77
CA CYS A 111 15.79 -5.42 -6.22
C CYS A 111 16.80 -4.28 -6.42
N ARG A 112 16.40 -3.25 -7.17
CA ARG A 112 17.23 -2.04 -7.36
C ARG A 112 16.49 -0.85 -6.75
N LEU A 113 17.18 -0.14 -5.87
CA LEU A 113 16.71 1.04 -5.14
C LEU A 113 16.65 2.28 -6.04
N GLU A 114 15.97 2.22 -7.18
CA GLU A 114 15.81 3.41 -8.02
C GLU A 114 14.47 3.39 -8.76
N ALA A 115 13.43 3.96 -8.13
CA ALA A 115 12.25 4.43 -8.86
C ALA A 115 12.61 5.46 -9.95
N THR A 116 13.79 6.09 -9.85
CA THR A 116 14.39 7.03 -10.81
C THR A 116 14.99 6.38 -12.06
N ALA A 117 15.40 5.10 -12.00
CA ALA A 117 16.12 4.44 -13.09
C ALA A 117 15.20 3.85 -14.18
N ASN A 118 13.92 3.65 -13.89
CA ASN A 118 12.90 3.32 -14.88
C ASN A 118 11.57 4.00 -14.54
N PRO A 119 11.25 5.14 -15.20
CA PRO A 119 10.05 5.91 -14.91
C PRO A 119 8.73 5.15 -15.18
N GLN A 120 8.74 3.95 -15.74
CA GLN A 120 7.53 3.26 -16.25
C GLN A 120 7.07 2.06 -15.38
N GLY A 121 7.75 1.73 -14.27
CA GLY A 121 7.41 0.58 -13.41
C GLY A 121 6.31 0.85 -12.36
N GLU A 122 5.57 -0.16 -11.91
CA GLU A 122 4.45 0.02 -10.95
C GLU A 122 4.88 0.66 -9.62
N ALA A 123 6.03 0.30 -9.02
CA ALA A 123 6.52 0.97 -7.81
C ALA A 123 6.87 2.46 -8.04
N SER A 124 7.08 2.87 -9.31
CA SER A 124 7.26 4.29 -9.62
C SER A 124 5.94 5.04 -9.50
N GLN A 125 4.80 4.35 -9.63
CA GLN A 125 3.47 4.96 -9.53
C GLN A 125 3.20 5.52 -8.13
N PHE A 126 3.55 4.79 -7.07
CA PHE A 126 3.35 5.28 -5.70
C PHE A 126 4.21 6.50 -5.41
N ILE A 127 5.51 6.43 -5.71
CA ILE A 127 6.43 7.57 -5.55
C ILE A 127 5.97 8.78 -6.39
N ARG A 128 5.54 8.57 -7.64
CA ARG A 128 4.97 9.62 -8.49
C ARG A 128 3.73 10.27 -7.87
N THR A 129 2.86 9.50 -7.22
CA THR A 129 1.72 10.05 -6.48
C THR A 129 2.20 10.96 -5.35
N LEU A 130 3.19 10.53 -4.57
CA LEU A 130 3.76 11.34 -3.48
C LEU A 130 4.40 12.64 -4.01
N GLU A 131 5.18 12.54 -5.10
CA GLU A 131 5.81 13.69 -5.77
C GLU A 131 4.77 14.67 -6.33
N LYS A 132 3.69 14.17 -6.96
CA LYS A 132 2.58 14.99 -7.48
C LYS A 132 2.01 15.91 -6.39
N TYR A 133 1.84 15.39 -5.17
CA TYR A 133 1.34 16.15 -4.02
C TYR A 133 2.45 16.81 -3.19
N LYS A 134 3.71 16.74 -3.64
CA LYS A 134 4.89 17.29 -2.95
C LYS A 134 5.02 16.79 -1.50
N LEU A 135 4.64 15.54 -1.26
CA LEU A 135 4.72 14.93 0.06
C LEU A 135 6.15 14.46 0.35
N ARG A 136 6.63 14.71 1.57
CA ARG A 136 7.85 14.05 2.07
C ARG A 136 7.53 12.57 2.33
N TYR A 137 8.51 11.70 2.12
CA TYR A 137 8.34 10.29 2.36
C TYR A 137 9.60 9.61 2.87
N VAL A 138 9.42 8.54 3.63
CA VAL A 138 10.46 7.57 3.99
C VAL A 138 9.95 6.19 3.64
N VAL A 139 10.74 5.43 2.90
CA VAL A 139 10.44 4.06 2.56
C VAL A 139 11.46 3.15 3.24
N ALA A 140 10.99 2.06 3.85
CA ALA A 140 11.88 1.06 4.42
C ALA A 140 12.79 0.44 3.34
N ILE A 141 13.93 -0.08 3.76
CA ILE A 141 14.87 -0.76 2.86
C ILE A 141 14.96 -2.22 3.30
N SER A 142 14.73 -3.16 2.38
CA SER A 142 15.05 -4.56 2.62
C SER A 142 16.55 -4.77 2.37
N LEU A 143 17.27 -5.25 3.38
CA LEU A 143 18.69 -5.60 3.34
C LEU A 143 18.92 -7.02 2.83
#